data_AF-A0A059A4E3-F1
#
_entry.id   AF-A0A059A4E3-F1
#
_cell.length_a   1.000
_cell.length_b   1.000
_cell.length_c   1.000
_cell.angle_alpha   90.00
_cell.angle_beta   90.00
_cell.angle_gamma   90.00
#
_symmetry.space_group_name_H-M   'P 1'
#
loop_
_entity.id
_entity.type
_entity.pdbx_description
1 polymer ?
#
loop_
_entity_poly.entity_id
_entity_poly.type
_entity_poly.pdbx_seq_one_letter_code
_entity_poly.pdbx_strand_id
1 'polypeptide(L)'
;MAFSRCHNPPNLQCFLDSVTPVVPSRTASKSHIHDINHLWQPAGKEMIKYFELKDLWHSYEEWSAFGVSTKVVLSDGETVKQYYVPYLSAIQIYTNQTIVCNRNKAEGNVAVEFESDSWSDDTGSDKLSRSLSNDSSKAWDSISEDSSSDQPVSWSMRNKLGSIYLEYFEACSPNWRIPLSNKMTELTKDHQALTTLRSMDISPASWMAVAWYPIYHIPNSSNDKDLLTCFLTYHTLSSSFLESADDVYEDDQCHPLYMDSKLKRVGSDKIRLSPFGLAAYKMRGDLWVKPETFEHLKFTQLHDAAHSWAKQLNVYHHDLNFFSRDSIV
;
A
#
# COMPACT_ATOMS: atom_id res chain seq x y z
N MET A 1 -18.69 -43.15 -6.78
CA MET A 1 -17.59 -42.31 -6.24
C MET A 1 -17.76 -40.92 -6.79
N ALA A 2 -18.11 -39.94 -5.95
CA ALA A 2 -18.09 -38.54 -6.36
C ALA A 2 -16.65 -38.03 -6.20
N PHE A 3 -15.98 -37.73 -7.31
CA PHE A 3 -14.71 -37.01 -7.25
C PHE A 3 -15.02 -35.57 -6.83
N SER A 4 -14.68 -35.21 -5.60
CA SER A 4 -14.57 -33.83 -5.17
C SER A 4 -13.47 -33.15 -5.99
N ARG A 5 -13.87 -32.52 -7.11
CA ARG A 5 -13.03 -31.55 -7.81
C ARG A 5 -12.79 -30.38 -6.86
N CYS A 6 -11.71 -30.43 -6.09
CA CYS A 6 -11.15 -29.20 -5.51
C CYS A 6 -10.90 -28.25 -6.67
N HIS A 7 -11.69 -27.17 -6.73
CA HIS A 7 -11.45 -26.11 -7.69
C HIS A 7 -10.10 -25.48 -7.33
N ASN A 8 -9.16 -25.48 -8.27
CA ASN A 8 -7.93 -24.71 -8.08
C ASN A 8 -8.33 -23.23 -7.90
N PRO A 9 -7.72 -22.49 -6.96
CA PRO A 9 -7.95 -21.06 -6.88
C PRO A 9 -7.54 -20.38 -8.21
N PRO A 10 -8.20 -19.26 -8.57
CA PRO A 10 -7.85 -18.44 -9.74
C PRO A 10 -6.37 -18.13 -9.88
N ASN A 11 -5.87 -17.97 -11.10
CA ASN A 11 -4.47 -17.61 -11.35
C ASN A 11 -4.13 -16.23 -10.74
N LEU A 12 -5.01 -15.23 -10.88
CA LEU A 12 -4.86 -13.94 -10.19
C LEU A 12 -4.85 -14.09 -8.67
N GLN A 13 -5.71 -14.96 -8.10
CA GLN A 13 -5.74 -15.17 -6.65
C GLN A 13 -4.45 -15.84 -6.15
N CYS A 14 -3.94 -16.84 -6.89
CA CYS A 14 -2.65 -17.47 -6.61
C CYS A 14 -1.51 -16.43 -6.62
N PHE A 15 -1.50 -15.53 -7.61
CA PHE A 15 -0.53 -14.43 -7.66
C PHE A 15 -0.64 -13.53 -6.43
N LEU A 16 -1.82 -12.99 -6.13
CA LEU A 16 -2.05 -12.09 -4.99
C LEU A 16 -1.66 -12.73 -3.65
N ASP A 17 -1.98 -14.01 -3.44
CA ASP A 17 -1.62 -14.73 -2.22
C ASP A 17 -0.12 -15.00 -2.10
N SER A 18 0.56 -15.31 -3.22
CA SER A 18 2.02 -15.47 -3.27
C SER A 18 2.77 -14.18 -2.99
N VAL A 19 2.31 -13.03 -3.50
CA VAL A 19 2.99 -11.73 -3.36
C VAL A 19 2.59 -10.92 -2.12
N THR A 20 1.72 -11.46 -1.27
CA THR A 20 1.31 -10.80 -0.01
C THR A 20 2.35 -11.07 1.09
N PRO A 21 3.15 -10.08 1.51
CA PRO A 21 4.15 -10.29 2.56
C PRO A 21 3.45 -10.55 3.91
N VAL A 22 4.10 -11.38 4.73
CA VAL A 22 3.58 -11.82 6.02
C VAL A 22 4.63 -11.55 7.09
N VAL A 23 4.37 -10.55 7.92
CA VAL A 23 5.31 -10.01 8.92
C VAL A 23 4.88 -10.38 10.35
N PRO A 24 5.77 -10.41 11.35
CA PRO A 24 5.40 -10.67 12.75
C PRO A 24 4.43 -9.60 13.28
N SER A 25 3.41 -10.05 14.00
CA SER A 25 2.47 -9.19 14.71
C SER A 25 2.99 -8.85 16.10
N ARG A 26 2.83 -7.60 16.52
CA ARG A 26 3.11 -7.12 17.87
C ARG A 26 1.87 -6.38 18.39
N THR A 27 1.68 -6.35 19.70
CA THR A 27 0.57 -5.63 20.34
C THR A 27 1.10 -4.58 21.32
N ALA A 28 0.40 -3.45 21.44
CA ALA A 28 0.64 -2.47 22.49
C ALA A 28 -0.68 -1.77 22.90
N SER A 29 -0.80 -1.42 24.18
CA SER A 29 -1.95 -0.68 24.71
C SER A 29 -1.78 0.82 24.45
N LYS A 30 -2.83 1.48 23.94
CA LYS A 30 -2.88 2.92 23.64
C LYS A 30 -2.50 3.80 24.84
N SER A 31 -2.75 3.35 26.06
CA SER A 31 -2.44 4.10 27.29
C SER A 31 -0.94 4.28 27.54
N HIS A 32 -0.10 3.41 26.98
CA HIS A 32 1.35 3.38 27.22
C HIS A 32 2.18 4.13 26.16
N ILE A 33 1.53 4.88 25.26
CA ILE A 33 2.19 5.38 24.05
C ILE A 33 1.81 6.84 23.80
N HIS A 34 2.61 7.73 24.39
CA HIS A 34 2.34 9.18 24.42
C HIS A 34 2.57 9.91 23.09
N ASP A 35 3.28 9.31 22.14
CA ASP A 35 3.71 9.95 20.88
C ASP A 35 2.81 9.62 19.66
N ILE A 36 1.75 8.82 19.80
CA ILE A 36 0.89 8.46 18.66
C ILE A 36 -0.08 9.61 18.33
N ASN A 37 -0.21 9.94 17.05
CA ASN A 37 -1.35 10.72 16.59
C ASN A 37 -2.64 9.88 16.67
N HIS A 38 -3.47 10.11 17.69
CA HIS A 38 -4.71 9.37 17.91
C HIS A 38 -5.70 9.43 16.73
N LEU A 39 -5.60 10.45 15.86
CA LEU A 39 -6.41 10.55 14.63
C LEU A 39 -6.10 9.45 13.60
N TRP A 40 -4.96 8.78 13.72
CA TRP A 40 -4.53 7.71 12.82
C TRP A 40 -4.92 6.31 13.31
N GLN A 41 -5.52 6.18 14.49
CA GLN A 41 -5.82 4.89 15.09
C GLN A 41 -7.32 4.56 15.04
N PRO A 42 -7.70 3.28 14.86
CA PRO A 42 -9.11 2.87 14.91
C PRO A 42 -9.76 3.27 16.23
N ALA A 43 -10.98 3.82 16.17
CA ALA A 43 -11.75 4.19 17.36
C ALA A 43 -12.14 2.95 18.18
N GLY A 44 -12.29 3.12 19.51
CA GLY A 44 -12.90 2.12 20.39
C GLY A 44 -12.05 0.96 20.92
N LYS A 45 -10.92 0.59 20.29
CA LYS A 45 -10.03 -0.50 20.79
C LYS A 45 -8.91 0.02 21.70
N GLU A 46 -8.59 -0.66 22.80
CA GLU A 46 -7.47 -0.29 23.70
C GLU A 46 -6.10 -0.81 23.22
N MET A 47 -6.06 -2.01 22.65
CA MET A 47 -4.86 -2.62 22.07
C MET A 47 -4.78 -2.33 20.57
N ILE A 48 -3.58 -2.03 20.07
CA ILE A 48 -3.26 -1.90 18.65
C ILE A 48 -2.34 -3.06 18.23
N LYS A 49 -2.68 -3.75 17.14
CA LYS A 49 -1.75 -4.64 16.42
C LYS A 49 -0.88 -3.82 15.47
N TYR A 50 0.42 -4.06 15.46
CA TYR A 50 1.38 -3.38 14.59
C TYR A 50 2.54 -4.30 14.18
N PHE A 51 3.32 -3.85 13.20
CA PHE A 51 4.60 -4.46 12.81
C PHE A 51 5.70 -3.39 12.74
N GLU A 52 6.97 -3.81 12.75
CA GLU A 52 8.12 -2.92 12.50
C GLU A 52 8.44 -2.93 11.01
N LEU A 53 8.69 -1.76 10.40
CA LEU A 53 8.92 -1.67 8.95
C LEU A 53 10.13 -2.50 8.50
N LYS A 54 11.15 -2.68 9.35
CA LYS A 54 12.27 -3.60 9.07
C LYS A 54 11.80 -5.03 8.81
N ASP A 55 10.80 -5.52 9.53
CA ASP A 55 10.30 -6.88 9.40
C ASP A 55 9.59 -7.05 8.04
N LEU A 56 9.01 -5.98 7.50
CA LEU A 56 8.51 -5.92 6.13
C LEU A 56 9.64 -5.96 5.10
N TRP A 57 10.70 -5.15 5.27
CA TRP A 57 11.85 -5.13 4.35
C TRP A 57 12.55 -6.49 4.29
N HIS A 58 12.76 -7.14 5.44
CA HIS A 58 13.29 -8.49 5.53
C HIS A 58 12.42 -9.52 4.78
N SER A 59 11.09 -9.38 4.78
CA SER A 59 10.20 -10.32 4.05
C SER A 59 10.41 -10.30 2.52
N TYR A 60 11.00 -9.23 1.97
CA TYR A 60 11.36 -9.13 0.55
C TYR A 60 12.78 -9.60 0.21
N GLU A 61 13.64 -9.94 1.19
CA GLU A 61 15.03 -10.34 0.91
C GLU A 61 15.11 -11.62 0.07
N GLU A 62 14.43 -12.69 0.50
CA GLU A 62 14.37 -13.96 -0.22
C GLU A 62 13.75 -13.79 -1.61
N TRP A 63 12.65 -13.04 -1.70
CA TRP A 63 11.96 -12.78 -2.96
C TRP A 63 12.80 -11.94 -3.94
N SER A 64 13.62 -11.01 -3.42
CA SER A 64 14.54 -10.22 -4.23
C SER A 64 15.74 -11.03 -4.72
N ALA A 65 16.15 -12.07 -3.98
CA ALA A 65 17.29 -12.93 -4.33
C ALA A 65 16.92 -14.09 -5.27
N PHE A 66 15.77 -14.75 -5.05
CA PHE A 66 15.38 -15.98 -5.75
C PHE A 66 14.10 -15.86 -6.58
N GLY A 67 13.36 -14.76 -6.41
CA GLY A 67 12.01 -14.61 -6.92
C GLY A 67 10.95 -15.31 -6.06
N VAL A 68 9.72 -14.80 -6.11
CA VAL A 68 8.55 -15.45 -5.50
C VAL A 68 7.81 -16.29 -6.55
N SER A 69 7.41 -17.52 -6.19
CA SER A 69 6.69 -18.40 -7.11
C SER A 69 5.17 -18.30 -6.93
N THR A 70 4.43 -18.19 -8.02
CA THR A 70 2.98 -18.40 -8.08
C THR A 70 2.64 -19.64 -8.92
N LYS A 71 1.54 -20.31 -8.57
CA LYS A 71 0.98 -21.41 -9.36
C LYS A 71 0.11 -20.81 -10.46
N VAL A 72 0.33 -21.22 -11.70
CA VAL A 72 -0.48 -20.82 -12.86
C VAL A 72 -0.99 -22.08 -13.55
N VAL A 73 -2.30 -22.15 -13.78
CA VAL A 73 -2.94 -23.17 -14.61
C VAL A 73 -3.10 -22.60 -16.02
N LEU A 74 -2.46 -23.23 -17.00
CA LEU A 74 -2.46 -22.81 -18.40
C LEU A 74 -3.77 -23.19 -19.10
N SER A 75 -3.98 -22.67 -20.31
CA SER A 75 -5.19 -22.90 -21.11
C SER A 75 -5.42 -24.35 -21.53
N ASP A 76 -4.36 -25.16 -21.60
CA ASP A 76 -4.40 -26.61 -21.84
C ASP A 76 -4.67 -27.44 -20.57
N GLY A 77 -4.70 -26.79 -19.40
CA GLY A 77 -4.86 -27.42 -18.09
C GLY A 77 -3.55 -27.86 -17.43
N GLU A 78 -2.39 -27.66 -18.07
CA GLU A 78 -1.09 -27.87 -17.41
C GLU A 78 -0.90 -26.85 -16.27
N THR A 79 -0.04 -27.20 -15.31
CA THR A 79 0.29 -26.34 -14.17
C THR A 79 1.77 -25.99 -14.20
N VAL A 80 2.09 -24.70 -14.25
CA VAL A 80 3.46 -24.18 -14.11
C VAL A 80 3.62 -23.43 -12.80
N LYS A 81 4.85 -23.36 -12.30
CA LYS A 81 5.28 -22.38 -11.29
C LYS A 81 5.94 -21.22 -12.01
N GLN A 82 5.30 -20.05 -12.03
CA GLN A 82 5.87 -18.81 -12.57
C GLN A 82 6.59 -18.06 -11.44
N TYR A 83 7.81 -17.61 -11.69
CA TYR A 83 8.62 -16.84 -10.72
C TYR A 83 8.65 -15.36 -11.07
N TYR A 84 8.65 -14.49 -10.05
CA TYR A 84 8.66 -13.02 -10.16
C TYR A 84 9.71 -12.38 -9.24
N VAL A 85 10.50 -11.41 -9.71
CA VAL A 85 11.32 -10.53 -8.82
C VAL A 85 10.52 -9.27 -8.46
N PRO A 86 10.50 -8.85 -7.18
CA PRO A 86 9.99 -7.55 -6.73
C PRO A 86 11.00 -6.42 -6.95
N TYR A 87 10.51 -5.27 -7.40
CA TYR A 87 11.23 -4.01 -7.50
C TYR A 87 10.41 -2.91 -6.84
N LEU A 88 11.06 -2.03 -6.08
CA LEU A 88 10.38 -0.86 -5.51
C LEU A 88 9.96 0.09 -6.63
N SER A 89 8.66 0.33 -6.77
CA SER A 89 8.10 1.22 -7.81
C SER A 89 7.87 2.62 -7.27
N ALA A 90 7.30 2.70 -6.07
CA ALA A 90 7.12 3.95 -5.33
C ALA A 90 6.97 3.67 -3.84
N ILE A 91 7.28 4.66 -3.01
CA ILE A 91 6.95 4.65 -1.58
C ILE A 91 6.79 6.08 -1.08
N GLN A 92 5.74 6.33 -0.29
CA GLN A 92 5.61 7.53 0.52
C GLN A 92 5.30 7.13 1.96
N ILE A 93 6.08 7.64 2.90
CA ILE A 93 5.85 7.47 4.33
C ILE A 93 5.55 8.82 4.94
N TYR A 94 4.39 8.92 5.58
CA TYR A 94 3.93 10.12 6.27
C TYR A 94 4.01 9.88 7.78
N THR A 95 4.68 10.78 8.51
CA THR A 95 4.88 10.67 9.96
C THR A 95 4.51 11.98 10.65
N ASN A 96 4.46 11.97 11.99
CA ASN A 96 4.53 13.20 12.75
C ASN A 96 5.99 13.65 12.87
N GLN A 97 6.28 14.94 12.71
CA GLN A 97 7.65 15.47 12.73
C GLN A 97 8.35 15.23 14.08
N THR A 98 7.58 15.23 15.17
CA THR A 98 8.08 14.99 16.53
C THR A 98 8.67 13.57 16.72
N ILE A 99 8.04 12.55 16.13
CA ILE A 99 8.44 11.14 16.26
C ILE A 99 9.84 10.92 15.65
N VAL A 100 10.08 11.51 14.48
CA VAL A 100 11.37 11.39 13.78
C VAL A 100 12.47 12.14 14.55
N CYS A 101 12.18 13.36 15.03
CA CYS A 101 13.13 14.15 15.82
C CYS A 101 13.54 13.45 17.13
N ASN A 102 12.59 12.87 17.87
CA ASN A 102 12.87 12.15 19.12
C ASN A 102 13.76 10.91 18.90
N ARG A 103 13.57 10.17 17.80
CA ARG A 103 14.36 8.97 17.50
C ARG A 103 15.76 9.31 17.02
N ASN A 104 15.90 10.30 16.15
CA ASN A 104 17.22 10.80 15.74
C ASN A 104 18.03 11.30 16.94
N LYS A 105 17.39 11.96 17.92
CA LYS A 105 18.03 12.38 19.18
C LYS A 105 18.40 11.22 20.11
N ALA A 106 17.64 10.13 20.10
CA ALA A 106 17.93 8.95 20.92
C ALA A 106 19.17 8.17 20.42
N GLU A 107 19.50 8.28 19.13
CA GLU A 107 20.58 7.53 18.48
C GLU A 107 21.78 8.40 18.04
N GLY A 108 21.71 9.74 18.13
CA GLY A 108 22.81 10.62 17.71
C GLY A 108 22.87 11.99 18.40
N ASN A 109 23.95 12.23 19.16
CA ASN A 109 24.36 13.56 19.62
C ASN A 109 25.06 14.36 18.49
N VAL A 110 24.33 15.20 17.76
CA VAL A 110 24.72 16.59 17.40
C VAL A 110 23.44 17.38 17.13
N ALA A 111 23.23 18.48 17.83
CA ALA A 111 22.17 19.42 17.49
C ALA A 111 22.59 20.29 16.29
N VAL A 112 21.79 20.30 15.23
CA VAL A 112 21.79 21.35 14.22
C VAL A 112 20.36 21.90 14.17
N GLU A 113 20.18 23.08 14.74
CA GLU A 113 18.92 23.80 14.69
C GLU A 113 18.75 24.35 13.27
N PHE A 114 17.69 23.92 12.58
CA PHE A 114 17.26 24.56 11.34
C PHE A 114 16.47 25.83 11.72
N GLU A 115 17.19 26.90 12.02
CA GLU A 115 16.59 28.23 12.05
C GLU A 115 16.18 28.62 10.63
N SER A 116 14.87 28.80 10.43
CA SER A 116 14.27 29.10 9.13
C SER A 116 14.07 30.61 9.00
N ASP A 117 15.16 31.33 8.79
CA ASP A 117 15.14 32.77 8.55
C ASP A 117 14.37 33.10 7.25
N SER A 118 13.14 33.60 7.41
CA SER A 118 12.38 34.23 6.32
C SER A 118 12.23 35.72 6.61
N TRP A 119 13.09 36.51 5.97
CA TRP A 119 12.91 37.95 5.86
C TRP A 119 11.87 38.25 4.77
N SER A 120 10.96 39.18 5.02
CA SER A 120 10.22 39.88 3.97
C SER A 120 9.81 41.27 4.44
N ASP A 121 10.13 42.27 3.63
CA ASP A 121 10.00 43.71 3.93
C ASP A 121 8.56 44.24 3.98
N ASP A 122 8.43 45.39 4.64
CA ASP A 122 7.26 46.25 4.67
C ASP A 122 7.03 46.97 3.33
N THR A 123 5.81 46.94 2.80
CA THR A 123 5.28 47.94 1.85
C THR A 123 3.75 47.85 1.80
N GLY A 124 3.05 48.83 2.35
CA GLY A 124 1.59 48.93 2.25
C GLY A 124 1.10 49.69 1.00
N SER A 125 -0.03 49.28 0.43
CA SER A 125 -0.93 50.23 -0.25
C SER A 125 -2.42 49.82 -0.21
N ASP A 126 -3.17 50.79 0.28
CA ASP A 126 -4.62 50.99 0.32
C ASP A 126 -5.48 50.60 -0.92
N LYS A 127 -6.73 50.17 -0.60
CA LYS A 127 -8.03 50.61 -1.18
C LYS A 127 -8.71 49.91 -2.40
N LEU A 128 -9.89 49.37 -2.06
CA LEU A 128 -11.22 49.59 -2.69
C LEU A 128 -11.66 48.83 -3.97
N SER A 129 -12.43 47.75 -3.72
CA SER A 129 -13.86 47.60 -4.09
C SER A 129 -14.34 47.48 -5.56
N ARG A 130 -15.18 46.44 -5.74
CA ARG A 130 -16.32 46.21 -6.69
C ARG A 130 -16.07 45.03 -7.65
N SER A 131 -16.98 44.11 -7.96
CA SER A 131 -18.26 43.62 -7.39
C SER A 131 -18.88 42.68 -8.44
N LEU A 132 -19.42 41.53 -8.00
CA LEU A 132 -20.54 40.77 -8.61
C LEU A 132 -20.41 40.16 -10.04
N SER A 133 -20.44 38.82 -10.10
CA SER A 133 -21.55 38.10 -10.76
C SER A 133 -21.67 36.63 -10.29
N ASN A 134 -22.91 36.15 -10.19
CA ASN A 134 -23.37 34.77 -9.94
C ASN A 134 -22.75 33.72 -10.92
N ASP A 135 -22.86 32.39 -10.74
CA ASP A 135 -23.97 31.63 -10.13
C ASP A 135 -23.57 30.28 -9.48
N SER A 136 -24.54 29.71 -8.78
CA SER A 136 -24.61 28.51 -7.95
C SER A 136 -24.34 27.18 -8.69
N SER A 137 -23.98 26.10 -8.00
CA SER A 137 -24.95 25.27 -7.23
C SER A 137 -24.41 24.74 -5.89
N LYS A 138 -25.27 24.77 -4.86
CA LYS A 138 -24.99 24.24 -3.52
C LYS A 138 -25.48 22.80 -3.35
N ALA A 139 -24.63 21.95 -2.80
CA ALA A 139 -24.93 20.87 -1.85
C ALA A 139 -23.57 20.44 -1.27
N TRP A 140 -23.30 20.41 0.04
CA TRP A 140 -24.19 20.15 1.17
C TRP A 140 -23.86 21.05 2.38
N ASP A 141 -24.79 21.92 2.77
CA ASP A 141 -24.74 22.66 4.05
C ASP A 141 -25.65 21.95 5.06
N SER A 142 -25.11 21.29 6.09
CA SER A 142 -25.79 20.98 7.38
C SER A 142 -24.86 20.26 8.37
N ILE A 143 -24.17 21.03 9.24
CA ILE A 143 -24.06 20.86 10.70
C ILE A 143 -23.34 22.11 11.26
N SER A 144 -23.83 22.63 12.38
CA SER A 144 -23.45 23.93 12.96
C SER A 144 -23.80 23.95 14.46
N GLU A 145 -23.15 24.71 15.34
CA GLU A 145 -22.00 25.64 15.18
C GLU A 145 -20.76 24.99 15.88
N ASP A 146 -19.67 25.62 16.35
CA ASP A 146 -19.21 27.01 16.52
C ASP A 146 -17.66 26.98 16.61
N SER A 147 -16.97 27.86 15.88
CA SER A 147 -15.76 28.59 16.31
C SER A 147 -15.07 29.24 15.10
N SER A 148 -15.00 30.57 15.10
CA SER A 148 -14.28 31.34 14.09
C SER A 148 -12.77 31.21 14.24
N SER A 149 -12.10 30.66 13.23
CA SER A 149 -10.72 31.05 12.91
C SER A 149 -10.46 30.88 11.41
N ASP A 150 -10.10 31.96 10.73
CA ASP A 150 -9.63 31.95 9.34
C ASP A 150 -8.22 31.34 9.28
N GLN A 151 -8.16 30.01 9.38
CA GLN A 151 -6.96 29.21 9.15
C GLN A 151 -7.00 28.67 7.71
N PRO A 152 -5.91 28.78 6.92
CA PRO A 152 -5.90 28.26 5.58
C PRO A 152 -6.12 26.74 5.60
N VAL A 153 -7.10 26.26 4.83
CA VAL A 153 -7.53 24.85 4.76
C VAL A 153 -6.36 23.87 4.54
N SER A 154 -5.26 24.35 3.95
CA SER A 154 -3.98 23.65 3.81
C SER A 154 -3.37 23.12 5.12
N TRP A 155 -3.41 23.87 6.24
CA TRP A 155 -2.86 23.40 7.52
C TRP A 155 -3.73 22.32 8.16
N SER A 156 -5.07 22.42 8.04
CA SER A 156 -6.00 21.42 8.56
C SER A 156 -5.82 20.04 7.92
N MET A 157 -5.57 19.97 6.60
CA MET A 157 -5.24 18.71 5.93
C MET A 157 -3.84 18.18 6.28
N ARG A 158 -2.83 19.06 6.37
CA ARG A 158 -1.45 18.66 6.72
C ARG A 158 -1.38 18.01 8.11
N ASN A 159 -2.14 18.52 9.07
CA ASN A 159 -2.25 17.95 10.42
C ASN A 159 -2.98 16.59 10.45
N LYS A 160 -3.85 16.31 9.47
CA LYS A 160 -4.55 15.02 9.34
C LYS A 160 -3.71 13.95 8.65
N LEU A 161 -2.90 14.31 7.65
CA LEU A 161 -2.08 13.35 6.89
C LEU A 161 -0.67 13.16 7.46
N GLY A 162 -0.15 14.13 8.20
CA GLY A 162 1.25 14.15 8.64
C GLY A 162 2.18 14.77 7.59
N SER A 163 3.48 14.83 7.90
CA SER A 163 4.54 15.27 6.99
C SER A 163 5.16 14.08 6.26
N ILE A 164 5.52 14.25 5.00
CA ILE A 164 6.33 13.28 4.25
C ILE A 164 7.70 13.16 4.95
N TYR A 165 8.06 11.93 5.34
CA TYR A 165 9.38 11.55 5.86
C TYR A 165 10.26 10.96 4.76
N LEU A 166 9.67 10.10 3.92
CA LEU A 166 10.30 9.51 2.74
C LEU A 166 9.33 9.66 1.57
N GLU A 167 9.88 10.05 0.43
CA GLU A 167 9.24 9.95 -0.87
C GLU A 167 10.26 9.38 -1.86
N TYR A 168 9.85 8.35 -2.60
CA TYR A 168 10.63 7.77 -3.69
C TYR A 168 9.68 7.32 -4.80
N PHE A 169 10.03 7.69 -6.04
CA PHE A 169 9.38 7.22 -7.25
C PHE A 169 10.46 6.70 -8.20
N GLU A 170 10.30 5.47 -8.67
CA GLU A 170 11.23 4.89 -9.61
C GLU A 170 11.10 5.57 -10.99
N ALA A 171 12.23 5.99 -11.53
CA ALA A 171 12.36 6.67 -12.82
C ALA A 171 13.14 5.83 -13.84
N CYS A 172 13.84 4.79 -13.39
CA CYS A 172 14.58 3.88 -14.25
C CYS A 172 13.63 2.96 -15.02
N SER A 173 13.97 2.66 -16.28
CA SER A 173 13.30 1.58 -17.00
C SER A 173 13.62 0.22 -16.36
N PRO A 174 12.77 -0.82 -16.53
CA PRO A 174 12.83 -2.04 -15.72
C PRO A 174 14.20 -2.73 -15.71
N ASN A 175 14.90 -2.71 -16.84
CA ASN A 175 16.20 -3.35 -17.03
C ASN A 175 17.35 -2.73 -16.21
N TRP A 176 17.19 -1.51 -15.71
CA TRP A 176 18.21 -0.78 -14.93
C TRP A 176 17.91 -0.76 -13.43
N ARG A 177 16.80 -1.38 -13.00
CA ARG A 177 16.41 -1.42 -11.59
C ARG A 177 17.16 -2.50 -10.84
N ILE A 178 17.48 -2.22 -9.59
CA ILE A 178 17.96 -3.23 -8.64
C ILE A 178 16.76 -3.82 -7.86
N PRO A 179 16.82 -5.10 -7.43
CA PRO A 179 15.76 -5.72 -6.65
C PRO A 179 15.36 -4.92 -5.40
N LEU A 180 14.13 -5.10 -4.94
CA LEU A 180 13.53 -4.30 -3.85
C LEU A 180 14.41 -4.27 -2.60
N SER A 181 14.93 -5.40 -2.13
CA SER A 181 15.79 -5.43 -0.92
C SER A 181 17.06 -4.60 -1.07
N ASN A 182 17.68 -4.57 -2.26
CA ASN A 182 18.85 -3.73 -2.54
C ASN A 182 18.48 -2.25 -2.53
N LYS A 183 17.37 -1.86 -3.20
CA LYS A 183 16.88 -0.47 -3.17
C LYS A 183 16.53 -0.02 -1.75
N MET A 184 15.89 -0.89 -0.98
CA MET A 184 15.56 -0.61 0.42
C MET A 184 16.82 -0.44 1.29
N THR A 185 17.87 -1.22 1.03
CA THR A 185 19.18 -1.10 1.69
C THR A 185 19.95 0.16 1.28
N GLU A 186 19.68 0.75 0.12
CA GLU A 186 20.16 2.08 -0.22
C GLU A 186 19.40 3.15 0.58
N LEU A 187 18.06 3.12 0.55
CA LEU A 187 17.21 4.10 1.25
C LEU A 187 17.44 4.10 2.77
N THR A 188 17.66 2.95 3.41
CA THR A 188 17.90 2.88 4.87
C THR A 188 19.21 3.51 5.33
N LYS A 189 20.20 3.73 4.45
CA LYS A 189 21.46 4.43 4.79
C LYS A 189 21.21 5.90 5.08
N ASP A 190 20.43 6.55 4.21
CA ASP A 190 20.10 7.96 4.29
C ASP A 190 18.90 8.22 5.22
N HIS A 191 18.00 7.23 5.32
CA HIS A 191 16.75 7.30 6.10
C HIS A 191 16.70 6.17 7.16
N GLN A 192 17.53 6.27 8.19
CA GLN A 192 17.69 5.22 9.21
C GLN A 192 16.38 4.83 9.92
N ALA A 193 15.44 5.78 10.09
CA ALA A 193 14.16 5.51 10.75
C ALA A 193 13.28 4.49 9.98
N LEU A 194 13.58 4.20 8.70
CA LEU A 194 12.96 3.09 7.96
C LEU A 194 13.17 1.73 8.63
N THR A 195 14.17 1.59 9.51
CA THR A 195 14.43 0.38 10.29
C THR A 195 13.77 0.38 11.68
N THR A 196 13.36 1.56 12.20
CA THR A 196 12.81 1.70 13.56
C THR A 196 11.32 2.04 13.58
N LEU A 197 10.77 2.63 12.51
CA LEU A 197 9.36 2.99 12.40
C LEU A 197 8.46 1.75 12.50
N ARG A 198 7.36 1.89 13.24
CA ARG A 198 6.29 0.89 13.34
C ARG A 198 5.12 1.33 12.48
N SER A 199 4.31 0.39 12.00
CA SER A 199 3.09 0.66 11.23
C SER A 199 2.06 1.56 11.94
N MET A 200 2.17 1.67 13.26
CA MET A 200 1.35 2.52 14.14
C MET A 200 1.90 3.95 14.33
N ASP A 201 3.17 4.19 13.99
CA ASP A 201 3.82 5.52 14.08
C ASP A 201 3.61 6.36 12.82
N ILE A 202 3.12 5.73 11.76
CA ILE A 202 2.99 6.30 10.42
C ILE A 202 1.50 6.45 10.05
N SER A 203 1.21 7.51 9.30
CA SER A 203 -0.14 7.89 8.91
C SER A 203 -0.79 6.85 7.98
N PRO A 204 -2.14 6.72 8.00
CA PRO A 204 -2.88 5.81 7.11
C PRO A 204 -2.63 6.09 5.62
N ALA A 205 -2.18 7.30 5.28
CA ALA A 205 -1.78 7.67 3.92
C ALA A 205 -0.39 7.14 3.50
N SER A 206 0.30 6.36 4.35
CA SER A 206 1.61 5.78 4.03
C SER A 206 1.48 4.49 3.22
N TRP A 207 2.11 4.43 2.06
CA TRP A 207 1.95 3.35 1.08
C TRP A 207 3.25 3.04 0.34
N MET A 208 3.30 1.85 -0.25
CA MET A 208 4.30 1.47 -1.24
C MET A 208 3.65 0.82 -2.46
N ALA A 209 4.29 0.92 -3.62
CA ALA A 209 3.99 0.10 -4.78
C ALA A 209 5.20 -0.76 -5.18
N VAL A 210 4.94 -2.02 -5.52
CA VAL A 210 5.94 -3.02 -5.92
C VAL A 210 5.64 -3.49 -7.33
N ALA A 211 6.64 -3.37 -8.22
CA ALA A 211 6.58 -3.88 -9.58
C ALA A 211 7.17 -5.29 -9.62
N TRP A 212 6.45 -6.23 -10.22
CA TRP A 212 6.75 -7.65 -10.28
C TRP A 212 7.01 -8.05 -11.73
N TYR A 213 8.24 -8.43 -12.04
CA TYR A 213 8.64 -8.86 -13.38
C TYR A 213 8.88 -10.38 -13.42
N PRO A 214 8.32 -11.09 -14.42
CA PRO A 214 8.48 -12.54 -14.55
C PRO A 214 9.91 -12.91 -14.94
N ILE A 215 10.45 -13.96 -14.31
CA ILE A 215 11.85 -14.40 -14.51
C ILE A 215 11.93 -15.64 -15.39
N TYR A 216 11.24 -16.70 -14.97
CA TYR A 216 11.19 -18.01 -15.59
C TYR A 216 9.99 -18.79 -15.04
N HIS A 217 9.65 -19.91 -15.68
CA HIS A 217 8.63 -20.83 -15.18
C HIS A 217 9.13 -22.29 -15.25
N ILE A 218 8.52 -23.16 -14.43
CA ILE A 218 8.83 -24.59 -14.37
C ILE A 218 7.53 -25.39 -14.45
N PRO A 219 7.38 -26.37 -15.38
CA PRO A 219 8.31 -26.71 -16.47
C PRO A 219 8.40 -25.62 -17.54
N ASN A 220 9.58 -25.43 -18.16
CA ASN A 220 9.83 -24.42 -19.20
C ASN A 220 9.37 -24.88 -20.61
N SER A 221 8.22 -25.56 -20.69
CA SER A 221 7.64 -26.09 -21.93
C SER A 221 6.63 -25.14 -22.58
N SER A 222 6.06 -24.20 -21.83
CA SER A 222 5.00 -23.31 -22.29
C SER A 222 5.55 -22.01 -22.89
N ASN A 223 5.37 -21.83 -24.20
CA ASN A 223 5.62 -20.55 -24.90
C ASN A 223 4.43 -19.57 -24.77
N ASP A 224 3.69 -19.65 -23.66
CA ASP A 224 2.54 -18.79 -23.42
C ASP A 224 3.02 -17.36 -23.18
N LYS A 225 2.55 -16.43 -24.03
CA LYS A 225 2.92 -15.02 -23.96
C LYS A 225 2.33 -14.33 -22.74
N ASP A 226 1.25 -14.88 -22.19
CA ASP A 226 0.53 -14.28 -21.07
C ASP A 226 1.31 -14.51 -19.76
N LEU A 227 2.24 -15.48 -19.71
CA LEU A 227 3.25 -15.62 -18.64
C LEU A 227 4.26 -14.45 -18.59
N LEU A 228 4.33 -13.61 -19.63
CA LEU A 228 5.13 -12.37 -19.63
C LEU A 228 4.40 -11.18 -18.98
N THR A 229 3.20 -11.41 -18.42
CA THR A 229 2.46 -10.40 -17.65
C THR A 229 3.28 -9.95 -16.46
N CYS A 230 3.46 -8.63 -16.35
CA CYS A 230 4.08 -7.97 -15.20
C CYS A 230 2.98 -7.35 -14.35
N PHE A 231 3.13 -7.37 -13.03
CA PHE A 231 2.13 -6.81 -12.11
C PHE A 231 2.69 -5.65 -11.29
N LEU A 232 1.83 -4.73 -10.89
CA LEU A 232 2.16 -3.60 -10.01
C LEU A 232 1.18 -3.62 -8.84
N THR A 233 1.64 -3.96 -7.64
CA THR A 233 0.79 -4.06 -6.44
C THR A 233 0.97 -2.85 -5.54
N TYR A 234 -0.11 -2.41 -4.88
CA TYR A 234 -0.12 -1.32 -3.92
C TYR A 234 -0.45 -1.83 -2.51
N HIS A 235 0.34 -1.42 -1.52
CA HIS A 235 0.21 -1.90 -0.13
C HIS A 235 0.18 -0.73 0.85
N THR A 236 -0.71 -0.80 1.85
CA THR A 236 -0.67 0.10 3.02
C THR A 236 0.51 -0.29 3.91
N LEU A 237 1.23 0.70 4.42
CA LEU A 237 2.26 0.50 5.43
C LEU A 237 1.72 0.69 6.85
N SER A 238 0.57 1.37 6.99
CA SER A 238 -0.04 1.66 8.29
C SER A 238 -0.96 0.54 8.75
N SER A 239 -1.01 0.30 10.07
CA SER A 239 -1.89 -0.72 10.69
C SER A 239 -3.35 -0.29 10.82
N SER A 240 -3.70 0.96 10.48
CA SER A 240 -5.05 1.53 10.66
C SER A 240 -6.17 0.80 9.89
N PHE A 241 -5.83 0.10 8.81
CA PHE A 241 -6.79 -0.65 7.97
C PHE A 241 -6.70 -2.17 8.11
N LEU A 242 -5.85 -2.66 9.03
CA LEU A 242 -5.40 -4.05 9.02
C LEU A 242 -6.40 -5.06 9.61
N GLU A 243 -7.43 -4.59 10.32
CA GLU A 243 -8.38 -5.47 11.03
C GLU A 243 -9.61 -5.89 10.22
N SER A 244 -9.82 -5.36 9.01
CA SER A 244 -11.05 -5.60 8.24
C SER A 244 -11.24 -7.03 7.69
N ALA A 245 -10.23 -7.90 7.80
CA ALA A 245 -10.23 -9.22 7.16
C ALA A 245 -10.60 -10.40 8.06
N ASP A 246 -10.44 -10.30 9.39
CA ASP A 246 -10.59 -11.43 10.33
C ASP A 246 -11.85 -11.37 11.21
N ASP A 247 -12.43 -10.17 11.44
CA ASP A 247 -13.50 -9.95 12.43
C ASP A 247 -14.95 -9.97 11.84
N VAL A 248 -15.14 -10.19 10.53
CA VAL A 248 -16.46 -10.03 9.85
C VAL A 248 -17.13 -11.37 9.47
N TYR A 249 -17.24 -12.33 10.40
CA TYR A 249 -18.16 -13.48 10.27
C TYR A 249 -18.60 -14.06 11.64
N GLU A 250 -19.34 -13.28 12.42
CA GLU A 250 -20.35 -13.81 13.35
C GLU A 250 -21.61 -12.94 13.30
N ASP A 251 -22.49 -13.19 12.31
CA ASP A 251 -23.89 -13.60 12.55
C ASP A 251 -24.60 -14.05 11.26
N ASP A 252 -25.59 -14.92 11.44
CA ASP A 252 -26.70 -15.38 10.58
C ASP A 252 -26.52 -15.86 9.12
N GLN A 253 -26.54 -17.19 8.98
CA GLN A 253 -27.24 -18.00 7.97
C GLN A 253 -27.43 -17.48 6.52
N CYS A 254 -26.57 -17.93 5.58
CA CYS A 254 -27.03 -18.73 4.43
C CYS A 254 -25.92 -19.40 3.58
N HIS A 255 -26.14 -20.70 3.34
CA HIS A 255 -25.52 -21.59 2.34
C HIS A 255 -24.01 -21.98 2.43
N PRO A 256 -23.69 -23.30 2.36
CA PRO A 256 -22.32 -23.81 2.44
C PRO A 256 -21.69 -24.00 1.05
N LEU A 257 -20.35 -24.07 1.00
CA LEU A 257 -19.57 -25.17 0.39
C LEU A 257 -18.05 -24.93 0.56
N TYR A 258 -17.34 -25.95 1.04
CA TYR A 258 -15.86 -26.07 1.10
C TYR A 258 -15.06 -24.98 1.84
N MET A 259 -14.99 -25.13 3.16
CA MET A 259 -13.81 -24.76 3.95
C MET A 259 -13.25 -26.01 4.65
N ASP A 260 -12.20 -26.61 4.09
CA ASP A 260 -11.28 -27.47 4.85
C ASP A 260 -9.83 -27.08 4.56
N SER A 261 -9.40 -26.02 5.25
CA SER A 261 -8.00 -25.86 5.62
C SER A 261 -7.96 -25.59 7.13
N LYS A 262 -7.67 -26.64 7.89
CA LYS A 262 -7.39 -26.56 9.34
C LYS A 262 -6.18 -25.68 9.62
N LEU A 263 -6.37 -24.36 9.72
CA LEU A 263 -5.49 -23.52 10.50
C LEU A 263 -6.11 -23.38 11.90
N LYS A 264 -5.48 -24.03 12.89
CA LYS A 264 -5.89 -23.92 14.29
C LYS A 264 -5.87 -22.45 14.70
N ARG A 265 -7.03 -21.88 15.03
CA ARG A 265 -7.14 -20.53 15.63
C ARG A 265 -6.55 -20.54 17.04
N VAL A 266 -5.26 -20.30 17.12
CA VAL A 266 -4.58 -19.59 18.21
C VAL A 266 -4.09 -18.29 17.58
N GLY A 267 -4.20 -17.17 18.30
CA GLY A 267 -4.04 -15.82 17.73
C GLY A 267 -2.83 -15.72 16.80
N SER A 268 -3.05 -15.27 15.55
CA SER A 268 -2.00 -15.16 14.56
C SER A 268 -0.97 -14.10 14.99
N ASP A 269 0.21 -14.55 15.38
CA ASP A 269 1.41 -13.72 15.61
C ASP A 269 1.96 -13.13 14.29
N LYS A 270 1.10 -12.94 13.29
CA LYS A 270 1.45 -12.56 11.91
C LYS A 270 0.40 -11.63 11.30
N ILE A 271 0.89 -10.69 10.51
CA ILE A 271 0.16 -9.65 9.80
C ILE A 271 0.35 -9.90 8.29
N ARG A 272 -0.75 -9.96 7.54
CA ARG A 272 -0.74 -10.05 6.07
C ARG A 272 -0.96 -8.65 5.48
N LEU A 273 -0.06 -8.17 4.63
CA LEU A 273 -0.23 -6.88 3.93
C LEU A 273 -0.71 -7.11 2.50
N SER A 274 -1.95 -7.59 2.38
CA SER A 274 -2.59 -7.84 1.09
C SER A 274 -2.58 -6.59 0.20
N PRO A 275 -2.33 -6.70 -1.12
CA PRO A 275 -2.49 -5.57 -2.03
C PRO A 275 -3.89 -4.96 -1.95
N PHE A 276 -3.98 -3.64 -1.79
CA PHE A 276 -5.24 -2.90 -1.91
C PHE A 276 -5.47 -2.37 -3.33
N GLY A 277 -4.43 -2.37 -4.16
CA GLY A 277 -4.51 -1.96 -5.56
C GLY A 277 -3.58 -2.76 -6.46
N LEU A 278 -3.90 -2.83 -7.76
CA LEU A 278 -3.23 -3.65 -8.76
C LEU A 278 -3.29 -3.01 -10.15
N ALA A 279 -2.18 -3.03 -10.89
CA ALA A 279 -2.20 -2.88 -12.35
C ALA A 279 -1.40 -4.02 -13.01
N ALA A 280 -1.65 -4.29 -14.29
CA ALA A 280 -0.97 -5.35 -15.03
C ALA A 280 -0.53 -4.87 -16.42
N TYR A 281 0.73 -5.13 -16.76
CA TYR A 281 1.33 -4.83 -18.06
C TYR A 281 1.51 -6.11 -18.85
N LYS A 282 1.27 -6.07 -20.18
CA LYS A 282 1.26 -7.24 -21.07
C LYS A 282 0.26 -8.35 -20.69
N MET A 283 -0.67 -8.08 -19.78
CA MET A 283 -1.80 -8.99 -19.54
C MET A 283 -2.65 -9.04 -20.81
N ARG A 284 -2.61 -10.21 -21.46
CA ARG A 284 -3.35 -10.55 -22.67
C ARG A 284 -4.08 -11.85 -22.40
N GLY A 285 -5.09 -12.13 -23.22
CA GLY A 285 -5.91 -13.31 -23.09
C GLY A 285 -6.60 -13.44 -21.73
N ASP A 286 -7.07 -14.66 -21.45
CA ASP A 286 -7.90 -14.98 -20.30
C ASP A 286 -7.12 -15.78 -19.23
N LEU A 287 -5.78 -15.83 -19.32
CA LEU A 287 -4.94 -16.66 -18.45
C LEU A 287 -5.00 -16.18 -16.99
N TRP A 288 -4.86 -14.89 -16.76
CA TRP A 288 -4.83 -14.31 -15.41
C TRP A 288 -6.21 -13.93 -14.89
N VAL A 289 -7.06 -13.42 -15.79
CA VAL A 289 -8.36 -12.84 -15.49
C VAL A 289 -9.32 -13.27 -16.60
N LYS A 290 -10.37 -13.99 -16.26
CA LYS A 290 -11.40 -14.38 -17.23
C LYS A 290 -12.52 -13.33 -17.29
N PRO A 291 -12.91 -12.86 -18.49
CA PRO A 291 -14.04 -11.94 -18.65
C PRO A 291 -15.31 -12.44 -17.96
N GLU A 292 -16.14 -11.52 -17.47
CA GLU A 292 -17.43 -11.79 -16.81
C GLU A 292 -17.35 -12.69 -15.54
N THR A 293 -16.16 -12.92 -14.99
CA THR A 293 -15.97 -13.68 -13.74
C THR A 293 -15.73 -12.77 -12.53
N PHE A 294 -15.84 -13.36 -11.32
CA PHE A 294 -15.43 -12.72 -10.07
C PHE A 294 -13.96 -12.27 -10.09
N GLU A 295 -13.10 -12.92 -10.88
CA GLU A 295 -11.68 -12.54 -11.05
C GLU A 295 -11.55 -11.19 -11.77
N HIS A 296 -12.37 -10.96 -12.79
CA HIS A 296 -12.41 -9.69 -13.54
C HIS A 296 -12.94 -8.56 -12.66
N LEU A 297 -14.04 -8.78 -11.94
CA LEU A 297 -14.54 -7.80 -10.97
C LEU A 297 -13.48 -7.45 -9.91
N LYS A 298 -12.77 -8.46 -9.36
CA LYS A 298 -11.71 -8.23 -8.38
C LYS A 298 -10.51 -7.49 -8.97
N PHE A 299 -10.13 -7.81 -10.21
CA PHE A 299 -9.08 -7.08 -10.93
C PHE A 299 -9.46 -5.61 -11.12
N THR A 300 -10.65 -5.33 -11.64
CA THR A 300 -11.16 -3.97 -11.85
C THR A 300 -11.23 -3.17 -10.54
N GLN A 301 -11.72 -3.77 -9.46
CA GLN A 301 -11.76 -3.12 -8.14
C GLN A 301 -10.36 -2.72 -7.64
N LEU A 302 -9.36 -3.61 -7.77
CA LEU A 302 -7.98 -3.31 -7.39
C LEU A 302 -7.33 -2.28 -8.33
N HIS A 303 -7.68 -2.28 -9.61
CA HIS A 303 -7.20 -1.31 -10.59
C HIS A 303 -7.73 0.09 -10.30
N ASP A 304 -9.05 0.22 -10.12
CA ASP A 304 -9.71 1.47 -9.77
C ASP A 304 -9.24 2.00 -8.40
N ALA A 305 -8.95 1.11 -7.44
CA ALA A 305 -8.37 1.48 -6.15
C ALA A 305 -6.96 2.07 -6.28
N ALA A 306 -6.09 1.50 -7.13
CA ALA A 306 -4.74 2.03 -7.38
C ALA A 306 -4.78 3.42 -8.02
N HIS A 307 -5.64 3.62 -9.03
CA HIS A 307 -5.85 4.93 -9.67
C HIS A 307 -6.48 5.95 -8.73
N SER A 308 -7.50 5.55 -7.96
CA SER A 308 -8.16 6.42 -6.99
C SER A 308 -7.20 6.88 -5.89
N TRP A 309 -6.34 5.99 -5.40
CA TRP A 309 -5.33 6.31 -4.39
C TRP A 309 -4.30 7.32 -4.91
N ALA A 310 -3.73 7.08 -6.09
CA ALA A 310 -2.78 8.01 -6.71
C ALA A 310 -3.42 9.40 -6.96
N LYS A 311 -4.68 9.43 -7.41
CA LYS A 311 -5.44 10.67 -7.61
C LYS A 311 -5.75 11.38 -6.30
N GLN A 312 -6.14 10.67 -5.24
CA GLN A 312 -6.47 11.25 -3.94
C GLN A 312 -5.27 11.90 -3.25
N LEU A 313 -4.08 11.29 -3.39
CA LEU A 313 -2.82 11.87 -2.89
C LEU A 313 -2.19 12.89 -3.85
N ASN A 314 -2.81 13.14 -5.02
CA ASN A 314 -2.28 13.99 -6.09
C ASN A 314 -0.86 13.59 -6.54
N VAL A 315 -0.63 12.28 -6.66
CA VAL A 315 0.67 11.67 -6.98
C VAL A 315 0.76 11.30 -8.46
N TYR A 316 1.83 11.72 -9.12
CA TYR A 316 2.20 11.22 -10.45
C TYR A 316 3.07 9.97 -10.33
N HIS A 317 2.49 8.79 -10.52
CA HIS A 317 3.23 7.53 -10.54
C HIS A 317 3.50 7.06 -11.98
N HIS A 318 4.76 7.03 -12.41
CA HIS A 318 5.14 6.65 -13.78
C HIS A 318 4.72 5.22 -14.12
N ASP A 319 4.99 4.27 -13.23
CA ASP A 319 4.70 2.85 -13.48
C ASP A 319 3.19 2.56 -13.55
N LEU A 320 2.34 3.20 -12.74
CA LEU A 320 0.89 3.03 -12.89
C LEU A 320 0.41 3.42 -14.30
N ASN A 321 0.93 4.53 -14.82
CA ASN A 321 0.67 5.02 -16.17
C ASN A 321 1.31 4.15 -17.26
N PHE A 322 2.42 3.45 -16.96
CA PHE A 322 3.04 2.51 -17.89
C PHE A 322 2.27 1.19 -17.97
N PHE A 323 1.92 0.61 -16.82
CA PHE A 323 1.24 -0.67 -16.75
C PHE A 323 -0.18 -0.60 -17.34
N SER A 324 -0.90 0.50 -17.10
CA SER A 324 -2.28 0.69 -17.60
C SER A 324 -2.38 1.01 -19.11
N ARG A 325 -1.28 1.00 -19.90
CA ARG A 325 -1.31 1.29 -21.35
C ARG A 325 -1.74 0.10 -22.22
N ASP A 326 -1.38 -1.11 -21.81
CA ASP A 326 -1.58 -2.35 -22.58
C ASP A 326 -2.63 -3.28 -21.94
N SER A 327 -3.20 -2.91 -20.79
CA SER A 327 -4.27 -3.65 -20.13
C SER A 327 -5.60 -3.43 -20.85
N ILE A 328 -6.10 -4.47 -21.52
CA ILE A 328 -7.49 -4.52 -21.99
C ILE A 328 -8.36 -4.72 -20.74
N VAL A 329 -9.32 -3.81 -20.52
CA VAL A 329 -10.34 -3.87 -19.46
C VAL A 329 -11.61 -4.50 -20.03
#